data_AF-A0A2H3IC98-F1
#
_entry.id   AF-A0A2H3IC98-F1
#
_cell.length_a   1.000
_cell.length_b   1.000
_cell.length_c   1.000
_cell.angle_alpha   90.00
_cell.angle_beta   90.00
_cell.angle_gamma   90.00
#
_symmetry.space_group_name_H-M   'P 1'
#
loop_
_entity.id
_entity.type
_entity.pdbx_description
1 polymer ?
#
loop_
_entity_poly.entity_id
_entity_poly.type
_entity_poly.pdbx_seq_one_letter_code
_entity_poly.pdbx_strand_id
1 'polypeptide(L)'
;MESNIESIVDALSSRRINTLTELRRMERILLAAVQPQVTDLRESSLVGVLASAWLNYVQNNNLLNELRNLTRNYPFSSELLDEAKTLVTADPEHSHSWNFAWLVLNKIEEKNLIDKHARVLATCPDMWGGSLPQEEMISMLEGKCREDWKMAVGIMLRHWETQPVYPG
;
A
#
# COMPACT_ATOMS: atom_id res chain seq x y z
N MET A 1 10.60 26.44 -13.17
CA MET A 1 9.94 25.12 -13.17
C MET A 1 10.92 24.04 -12.71
N GLU A 2 12.15 24.05 -13.24
CA GLU A 2 13.24 23.12 -12.86
C GLU A 2 13.58 23.11 -11.36
N SER A 3 13.73 24.28 -10.73
CA SER A 3 13.99 24.38 -9.27
C SER A 3 12.91 23.71 -8.41
N ASN A 4 11.65 23.63 -8.88
CA ASN A 4 10.59 22.94 -8.14
C ASN A 4 10.73 21.41 -8.26
N ILE A 5 11.15 20.91 -9.43
CA ILE A 5 11.38 19.47 -9.65
C ILE A 5 12.60 18.98 -8.87
N GLU A 6 13.69 19.74 -8.84
CA GLU A 6 14.87 19.43 -8.02
C GLU A 6 14.50 19.32 -6.54
N SER A 7 13.70 20.27 -6.02
CA SER A 7 13.24 20.21 -4.63
C SER A 7 12.36 18.98 -4.32
N ILE A 8 11.57 18.51 -5.29
CA ILE A 8 10.75 17.29 -5.17
C ILE A 8 11.65 16.06 -5.17
N VAL A 9 12.64 15.99 -6.06
CA VAL A 9 13.61 14.90 -6.11
C VAL A 9 14.36 14.82 -4.78
N ASP A 10 14.86 15.94 -4.28
CA ASP A 10 15.53 16.00 -2.98
C ASP A 10 14.61 15.53 -1.85
N ALA A 11 13.33 15.94 -1.84
CA ALA A 11 12.37 15.51 -0.85
C ALA A 11 12.11 13.99 -0.90
N LEU A 12 11.88 13.43 -2.10
CA LEU A 12 11.69 12.00 -2.32
C LEU A 12 12.92 11.18 -1.91
N SER A 13 14.11 11.64 -2.27
CA SER A 13 15.37 10.99 -1.93
C SER A 13 15.73 11.11 -0.44
N SER A 14 15.31 12.19 0.23
CA SER A 14 15.59 12.41 1.66
C SER A 14 14.82 11.50 2.62
N ARG A 15 13.88 10.69 2.11
CA ARG A 15 12.99 9.80 2.91
C ARG A 15 12.16 10.53 3.98
N ARG A 16 12.05 11.86 3.90
CA ARG A 16 11.27 12.67 4.85
C ARG A 16 9.77 12.55 4.63
N ILE A 17 9.34 12.11 3.44
CA ILE A 17 7.93 11.95 3.11
C ILE A 17 7.47 10.58 3.59
N ASN A 18 6.52 10.59 4.51
CA ASN A 18 6.05 9.41 5.20
C ASN A 18 4.53 9.24 5.11
N THR A 19 3.84 10.05 4.30
CA THR A 19 2.39 9.91 4.08
C THR A 19 2.07 9.62 2.62
N LEU A 20 1.03 8.82 2.41
CA LEU A 20 0.51 8.49 1.09
C LEU A 20 0.10 9.75 0.32
N THR A 21 -0.61 10.66 0.97
CA THR A 21 -1.12 11.89 0.34
C THR A 21 0.00 12.78 -0.19
N GLU A 22 1.09 12.94 0.57
CA GLU A 22 2.23 13.74 0.11
C GLU A 22 3.00 13.05 -1.03
N LEU A 23 3.19 11.72 -0.96
CA LEU A 23 3.80 10.97 -2.07
C LEU A 23 2.96 11.05 -3.35
N ARG A 24 1.63 10.93 -3.24
CA ARG A 24 0.70 11.12 -4.37
C ARG A 24 0.77 12.52 -4.95
N ARG A 25 0.87 13.55 -4.10
CA ARG A 25 1.02 14.94 -4.55
C ARG A 25 2.29 15.12 -5.36
N MET A 26 3.42 14.59 -4.87
CA MET A 26 4.70 14.66 -5.58
C MET A 26 4.74 13.83 -6.86
N GLU A 27 4.15 12.63 -6.83
CA GLU A 27 3.97 11.78 -8.01
C GLU A 27 3.27 12.52 -9.14
N ARG A 28 2.14 13.18 -8.85
CA ARG A 28 1.38 13.93 -9.86
C ARG A 28 2.20 15.06 -10.49
N ILE A 29 2.94 15.82 -9.67
CA ILE A 29 3.76 16.93 -10.15
C ILE A 29 4.92 16.41 -11.01
N LEU A 30 5.60 15.36 -10.55
CA LEU A 30 6.75 14.78 -11.24
C LEU A 30 6.33 14.14 -12.57
N LEU A 31 5.24 13.35 -12.59
CA LEU A 31 4.74 12.75 -13.82
C LEU A 31 4.27 13.80 -14.84
N ALA A 32 3.61 14.88 -14.39
CA ALA A 32 3.21 15.97 -15.29
C ALA A 32 4.43 16.68 -15.93
N ALA A 33 5.57 16.71 -15.26
CA ALA A 33 6.81 17.26 -15.80
C ALA A 33 7.53 16.29 -16.74
N VAL A 34 7.53 14.99 -16.43
CA VAL A 34 8.23 13.94 -17.21
C VAL A 34 7.48 13.57 -18.48
N GLN A 35 6.16 13.40 -18.41
CA GLN A 35 5.36 12.82 -19.50
C GLN A 35 5.49 13.55 -20.86
N PRO A 36 5.63 14.88 -20.93
CA PRO A 36 5.86 15.56 -22.21
C PRO A 36 7.26 15.37 -22.81
N GLN A 37 8.22 14.87 -22.03
CA GLN A 37 9.64 14.82 -22.40
C GLN A 37 10.09 13.44 -22.88
N VAL A 38 9.33 12.39 -22.57
CA VAL A 38 9.70 10.99 -22.87
C VAL A 38 8.54 10.27 -23.53
N THR A 39 8.86 9.32 -24.42
CA THR A 39 7.85 8.44 -25.02
C THR A 39 7.49 7.28 -24.09
N ASP A 40 8.47 6.72 -23.37
CA ASP A 40 8.25 5.74 -22.31
C ASP A 40 8.73 6.29 -20.96
N LEU A 41 7.85 6.29 -19.96
CA LEU A 41 8.16 6.69 -18.58
C LEU A 41 9.27 5.84 -17.95
N ARG A 42 9.47 4.59 -18.41
CA ARG A 42 10.54 3.70 -17.94
C ARG A 42 11.93 4.25 -18.23
N GLU A 43 12.08 5.09 -19.25
CA GLU A 43 13.36 5.69 -19.63
C GLU A 43 13.77 6.83 -18.69
N SER A 44 12.83 7.36 -17.90
CA SER A 44 13.08 8.51 -17.03
C SER A 44 13.67 8.09 -15.67
N SER A 45 14.86 8.61 -15.35
CA SER A 45 15.48 8.44 -14.03
C SER A 45 14.62 9.01 -12.89
N LEU A 46 13.80 10.03 -13.16
CA LEU A 46 12.90 10.63 -12.19
C LEU A 46 11.78 9.66 -11.77
N VAL A 47 11.33 8.79 -12.67
CA VAL A 47 10.37 7.72 -12.34
C VAL A 47 11.05 6.66 -11.46
N GLY A 48 12.34 6.40 -11.66
CA GLY A 48 13.14 5.55 -10.76
C GLY A 48 13.24 6.10 -9.33
N VAL A 49 13.38 7.42 -9.16
CA VAL A 49 13.34 8.09 -7.84
C VAL A 49 11.97 7.90 -7.19
N LEU A 50 10.89 8.08 -7.96
CA LEU A 50 9.54 7.88 -7.48
C LEU A 50 9.27 6.43 -7.07
N ALA A 51 9.71 5.46 -7.87
CA ALA A 51 9.59 4.03 -7.56
C ALA A 51 10.30 3.68 -6.24
N SER A 52 11.51 4.23 -6.07
CA SER A 52 12.28 4.05 -4.83
C SER A 52 11.58 4.68 -3.62
N ALA A 53 10.95 5.83 -3.77
CA ALA A 53 10.21 6.48 -2.69
C ALA A 53 8.99 5.64 -2.25
N TRP A 54 8.21 5.12 -3.20
CA TRP A 54 7.08 4.23 -2.90
C TRP A 54 7.51 2.92 -2.23
N LEU A 55 8.60 2.32 -2.70
CA LEU A 55 9.18 1.14 -2.07
C LEU A 55 9.57 1.41 -0.61
N ASN A 56 10.32 2.49 -0.36
CA ASN A 56 10.74 2.87 0.99
C ASN A 56 9.54 3.19 1.91
N TYR A 57 8.49 3.82 1.38
CA TYR A 57 7.27 4.09 2.13
C TYR A 57 6.61 2.82 2.66
N VAL A 58 6.58 1.75 1.86
CA VAL A 58 6.04 0.46 2.30
C VAL A 58 7.01 -0.28 3.23
N GLN A 59 8.31 -0.29 2.91
CA GLN A 59 9.34 -0.99 3.68
C GLN A 59 9.55 -0.39 5.08
N ASN A 60 9.40 0.93 5.24
CA ASN A 60 9.54 1.63 6.53
C ASN A 60 8.25 1.65 7.35
N ASN A 61 7.29 0.77 7.05
CA ASN A 61 6.00 0.62 7.76
C ASN A 61 5.08 1.85 7.71
N ASN A 62 5.32 2.85 6.86
CA ASN A 62 4.43 4.01 6.77
C ASN A 62 3.03 3.60 6.29
N LEU A 63 2.94 2.72 5.29
CA LEU A 63 1.67 2.15 4.84
C LEU A 63 0.92 1.41 5.95
N LEU A 64 1.64 0.58 6.73
CA LEU A 64 1.04 -0.15 7.85
C LEU A 64 0.51 0.81 8.92
N ASN A 65 1.28 1.84 9.25
CA ASN A 65 0.89 2.84 10.24
C ASN A 65 -0.37 3.59 9.80
N GLU A 66 -0.45 4.00 8.53
CA GLU A 66 -1.64 4.68 8.01
C GLU A 66 -2.86 3.75 7.96
N LEU A 67 -2.70 2.48 7.57
CA LEU A 67 -3.79 1.49 7.63
C LEU A 67 -4.28 1.27 9.07
N ARG A 68 -3.37 1.20 10.06
CA ARG A 68 -3.73 1.09 11.48
C ARG A 68 -4.41 2.34 12.02
N ASN A 69 -4.06 3.51 11.50
CA ASN A 69 -4.75 4.75 11.85
C ASN A 69 -6.21 4.77 11.36
N LEU A 70 -6.53 4.08 10.26
CA LEU A 70 -7.88 3.89 9.75
C LEU A 70 -8.64 2.75 10.46
N THR A 71 -7.94 1.81 11.11
CA THR A 71 -8.49 0.58 11.68
C THR A 71 -8.28 0.50 13.20
N ARG A 72 -8.50 1.61 13.92
CA ARG A 72 -8.13 1.73 15.34
C ARG A 72 -8.83 0.73 16.26
N ASN A 73 -10.06 0.33 15.91
CA ASN A 73 -10.84 -0.62 16.70
C ASN A 73 -10.35 -2.05 16.50
N TYR A 74 -9.99 -2.39 15.26
CA TYR A 74 -9.49 -3.69 14.86
C TYR A 74 -8.21 -3.51 14.02
N PRO A 75 -7.04 -3.32 14.67
CA PRO A 75 -5.81 -2.93 13.99
C PRO A 75 -5.46 -3.81 12.79
N PHE A 76 -5.10 -3.18 11.67
CA PHE A 76 -4.66 -3.90 10.46
C PHE A 76 -3.48 -4.84 10.75
N SER A 77 -3.58 -6.08 10.26
CA SER A 77 -2.59 -7.13 10.44
C SER A 77 -1.28 -6.83 9.69
N SER A 78 -0.16 -6.97 10.40
CA SER A 78 1.18 -6.91 9.82
C SER A 78 1.42 -8.09 8.87
N GLU A 79 0.98 -9.27 9.28
CA GLU A 79 1.19 -10.55 8.59
C GLU A 79 0.46 -10.56 7.24
N LEU A 80 -0.75 -10.01 7.18
CA LEU A 80 -1.49 -9.76 5.95
C LEU A 80 -0.67 -8.90 4.98
N LEU A 81 -0.14 -7.77 5.47
CA LEU A 81 0.62 -6.84 4.65
C LEU A 81 1.94 -7.45 4.17
N ASP A 82 2.62 -8.24 5.01
CA ASP A 82 3.87 -8.92 4.65
C ASP A 82 3.64 -10.05 3.62
N GLU A 83 2.53 -10.79 3.73
CA GLU A 83 2.13 -11.74 2.69
C GLU A 83 1.86 -11.03 1.36
N ALA A 84 1.15 -9.89 1.39
CA ALA A 84 0.91 -9.09 0.19
C ALA A 84 2.21 -8.60 -0.47
N LYS A 85 3.17 -8.09 0.31
CA LYS A 85 4.51 -7.70 -0.20
C LYS A 85 5.20 -8.87 -0.88
N THR A 86 5.19 -10.04 -0.24
CA THR A 86 5.81 -11.27 -0.76
C THR A 86 5.18 -11.67 -2.09
N LEU A 87 3.85 -11.65 -2.18
CA LEU A 87 3.11 -11.98 -3.39
C LEU A 87 3.37 -11.00 -4.53
N VAL A 88 3.52 -9.70 -4.25
CA VAL A 88 3.93 -8.71 -5.26
C VAL A 88 5.35 -9.01 -5.75
N THR A 89 6.30 -9.28 -4.86
CA THR A 89 7.69 -9.54 -5.27
C THR A 89 7.86 -10.85 -6.05
N ALA A 90 6.94 -11.81 -5.87
CA ALA A 90 6.93 -13.06 -6.63
C ALA A 90 6.17 -12.96 -7.96
N ASP A 91 5.42 -11.87 -8.19
CA ASP A 91 4.62 -11.68 -9.40
C ASP A 91 5.49 -11.13 -10.54
N PRO A 92 5.70 -11.88 -11.64
CA PRO A 92 6.51 -11.40 -12.77
C PRO A 92 5.97 -10.09 -13.37
N GLU A 93 4.68 -9.80 -13.17
CA GLU A 93 4.05 -8.58 -13.69
C GLU A 93 4.27 -7.36 -12.79
N HIS A 94 4.93 -7.49 -11.63
CA HIS A 94 5.14 -6.37 -10.70
C HIS A 94 5.93 -5.21 -11.34
N SER A 95 6.71 -5.46 -12.39
CA SER A 95 7.46 -4.44 -13.12
C SER A 95 6.61 -3.54 -14.00
N HIS A 96 5.30 -3.79 -14.12
CA HIS A 96 4.37 -2.97 -14.89
C HIS A 96 3.94 -1.68 -14.16
N SER A 97 4.32 -1.50 -12.90
CA SER A 97 4.04 -0.28 -12.14
C SER A 97 5.30 0.19 -11.41
N TRP A 98 5.48 1.52 -11.34
CA TRP A 98 6.46 2.13 -10.44
C TRP A 98 5.97 2.20 -8.99
N ASN A 99 4.68 1.93 -8.73
CA ASN A 99 4.03 2.23 -7.45
C ASN A 99 3.86 0.96 -6.61
N PHE A 100 4.88 0.65 -5.80
CA PHE A 100 4.87 -0.54 -4.95
C PHE A 100 3.73 -0.54 -3.91
N ALA A 101 3.33 0.62 -3.39
CA ALA A 101 2.22 0.71 -2.45
C ALA A 101 0.89 0.33 -3.09
N TRP A 102 0.61 0.83 -4.29
CA TRP A 102 -0.57 0.47 -5.06
C TRP A 102 -0.59 -1.03 -5.40
N LEU A 103 0.54 -1.59 -5.85
CA LEU A 103 0.66 -3.03 -6.12
C LEU A 103 0.31 -3.88 -4.90
N VAL A 104 0.84 -3.52 -3.72
CA VAL A 104 0.55 -4.22 -2.46
C VAL A 104 -0.94 -4.15 -2.11
N LEU A 105 -1.55 -2.97 -2.17
CA LEU A 105 -2.97 -2.81 -1.88
C LEU A 105 -3.86 -3.57 -2.86
N ASN A 106 -3.54 -3.52 -4.16
CA ASN A 106 -4.27 -4.25 -5.18
C ASN A 106 -4.13 -5.77 -5.01
N LYS A 107 -2.94 -6.25 -4.63
CA LYS A 107 -2.70 -7.68 -4.37
C LYS A 107 -3.49 -8.20 -3.17
N ILE A 108 -3.71 -7.36 -2.15
CA ILE A 108 -4.57 -7.67 -1.00
C ILE A 108 -5.99 -7.98 -1.46
N GLU A 109 -6.56 -7.16 -2.34
CA GLU A 109 -7.90 -7.38 -2.89
C GLU A 109 -7.93 -8.59 -3.83
N GLU A 110 -7.00 -8.67 -4.78
CA GLU A 110 -6.93 -9.73 -5.80
C GLU A 110 -6.85 -11.13 -5.19
N LYS A 111 -6.08 -11.28 -4.10
CA LYS A 111 -5.85 -12.57 -3.43
C LYS A 111 -6.77 -12.81 -2.23
N ASN A 112 -7.74 -11.92 -2.01
CA ASN A 112 -8.67 -11.96 -0.88
C ASN A 112 -7.99 -12.16 0.49
N LEU A 113 -6.86 -11.48 0.71
CA LEU A 113 -6.03 -11.71 1.90
C LEU A 113 -6.72 -11.27 3.18
N ILE A 114 -7.62 -10.28 3.10
CA ILE A 114 -8.39 -9.80 4.26
C ILE A 114 -9.24 -10.92 4.85
N ASP A 115 -9.98 -11.66 4.03
CA ASP A 115 -10.86 -12.72 4.53
C ASP A 115 -10.04 -13.84 5.20
N LYS A 116 -8.92 -14.23 4.58
CA LYS A 116 -7.98 -15.21 5.13
C LYS A 116 -7.45 -14.77 6.50
N HIS A 117 -6.88 -13.58 6.59
CA HIS A 117 -6.20 -13.11 7.79
C HIS A 117 -7.15 -12.69 8.90
N ALA A 118 -8.35 -12.20 8.57
CA ALA A 118 -9.38 -11.92 9.56
C ALA A 118 -9.81 -13.20 10.27
N ARG A 119 -9.95 -14.31 9.54
CA ARG A 119 -10.28 -15.61 10.14
C ARG A 119 -9.13 -16.15 10.98
N VAL A 120 -7.90 -16.10 10.49
CA VAL A 120 -6.71 -16.51 11.26
C VAL A 120 -6.65 -15.76 12.59
N LEU A 121 -6.79 -14.43 12.57
CA LEU A 121 -6.81 -13.60 13.77
C LEU A 121 -7.96 -14.00 14.71
N ALA A 122 -9.18 -14.14 14.19
CA ALA A 122 -10.34 -14.49 15.01
C ALA A 122 -10.25 -15.87 15.65
N THR A 123 -9.54 -16.82 15.02
CA THR A 123 -9.31 -18.16 15.57
C THR A 123 -8.08 -18.26 16.49
N CYS A 124 -7.26 -17.21 16.59
CA CYS A 124 -6.02 -17.22 17.35
C CYS A 124 -6.31 -17.23 18.87
N PRO A 125 -5.89 -18.26 19.64
CA PRO A 125 -6.16 -18.32 21.08
C PRO A 125 -5.65 -17.12 21.88
N ASP A 126 -4.56 -16.48 21.43
CA ASP A 126 -3.98 -15.30 22.09
C ASP A 126 -4.95 -14.12 22.12
N MET A 127 -5.84 -14.00 21.12
CA MET A 127 -6.89 -12.97 21.08
C MET A 127 -7.97 -13.18 22.16
N TRP A 128 -8.01 -14.37 22.74
CA TRP A 128 -9.03 -14.81 23.68
C TRP A 128 -8.42 -15.18 25.05
N GLY A 129 -7.24 -14.65 25.36
CA GLY A 129 -6.55 -14.93 26.62
C GLY A 129 -6.15 -16.40 26.79
N GLY A 130 -5.85 -17.09 25.69
CA GLY A 130 -5.45 -18.51 25.68
C GLY A 130 -6.60 -19.51 25.69
N SER A 131 -7.86 -19.06 25.62
CA SER A 131 -9.05 -19.91 25.57
C SER A 131 -9.57 -20.07 24.14
N LEU A 132 -10.23 -21.19 23.85
CA LEU A 132 -10.92 -21.37 22.58
C LEU A 132 -12.29 -20.67 22.64
N PRO A 133 -12.53 -19.64 21.82
CA PRO A 133 -13.83 -18.95 21.79
C PRO A 133 -14.91 -19.83 21.17
N GLN A 134 -16.18 -19.46 21.38
CA GLN A 134 -17.30 -20.04 20.66
C GLN A 134 -17.30 -19.58 19.19
N GLU A 135 -17.81 -20.42 18.28
CA GLU A 135 -17.83 -20.13 16.83
C GLU A 135 -18.54 -18.80 16.51
N GLU A 136 -19.55 -18.43 17.29
CA GLU A 136 -20.29 -17.16 17.16
C GLU A 136 -19.40 -15.95 17.44
N MET A 137 -18.54 -16.04 18.46
CA MET A 137 -17.58 -14.99 18.80
C MET A 137 -16.47 -14.87 17.75
N ILE A 138 -15.99 -16.01 17.24
CA ILE A 138 -15.03 -16.04 16.12
C ILE A 138 -15.65 -15.33 14.91
N SER A 139 -16.87 -15.70 14.54
CA SER A 139 -17.57 -15.14 13.39
C SER A 139 -17.79 -13.63 13.52
N MET A 140 -18.12 -13.16 14.73
CA MET A 140 -18.28 -11.74 15.01
C MET A 140 -16.96 -10.97 14.87
N LEU A 141 -15.86 -11.46 15.46
CA LEU A 141 -14.56 -10.81 15.36
C LEU A 141 -14.02 -10.83 13.94
N GLU A 142 -14.13 -11.97 13.24
CA GLU A 142 -13.78 -12.10 11.82
C GLU A 142 -14.53 -11.07 10.99
N GLY A 143 -15.86 -10.95 11.19
CA GLY A 143 -16.70 -9.97 10.51
C GLY A 143 -16.23 -8.54 10.74
N LYS A 144 -15.94 -8.17 12.00
CA LYS A 144 -15.51 -6.81 12.34
C LYS A 144 -14.13 -6.45 11.80
N CYS A 145 -13.16 -7.35 11.90
CA CYS A 145 -11.85 -7.16 11.28
C CYS A 145 -11.98 -6.99 9.77
N ARG A 146 -12.75 -7.86 9.12
CA ARG A 146 -12.98 -7.81 7.67
C ARG A 146 -13.63 -6.50 7.21
N GLU A 147 -14.65 -6.03 7.92
CA GLU A 147 -15.32 -4.74 7.64
C GLU A 147 -14.32 -3.57 7.69
N ASP A 148 -13.60 -3.42 8.80
CA ASP A 148 -12.64 -2.33 9.01
C ASP A 148 -11.49 -2.39 7.99
N TRP A 149 -10.94 -3.58 7.75
CA TRP A 149 -9.79 -3.75 6.86
C TRP A 149 -10.14 -3.52 5.40
N LYS A 150 -11.32 -4.00 4.94
CA LYS A 150 -11.81 -3.70 3.58
C LYS A 150 -12.06 -2.21 3.40
N MET A 151 -12.65 -1.56 4.40
CA MET A 151 -12.87 -0.12 4.38
C MET A 151 -11.54 0.65 4.27
N ALA A 152 -10.54 0.30 5.08
CA ALA A 152 -9.25 0.97 5.07
C ALA A 152 -8.49 0.80 3.74
N VAL A 153 -8.41 -0.43 3.21
CA VAL A 153 -7.77 -0.69 1.91
C VAL A 153 -8.51 0.05 0.79
N GLY A 154 -9.84 0.04 0.80
CA GLY A 154 -10.65 0.78 -0.17
C GLY A 154 -10.47 2.30 -0.09
N ILE A 155 -10.30 2.87 1.11
CA ILE A 155 -9.94 4.30 1.26
C ILE A 155 -8.58 4.57 0.63
N MET A 156 -7.56 3.76 0.93
CA MET A 156 -6.21 3.95 0.39
C MET A 156 -6.18 3.87 -1.14
N LEU A 157 -6.86 2.87 -1.72
CA LEU A 157 -6.90 2.67 -3.18
C LEU A 157 -7.56 3.83 -3.94
N ARG A 158 -8.51 4.55 -3.33
CA ARG A 158 -9.18 5.71 -3.96
C ARG A 158 -8.25 6.89 -4.22
N HIS A 159 -7.04 6.92 -3.66
CA HIS A 159 -6.05 7.95 -3.98
C HIS A 159 -5.48 7.83 -5.41
N TRP A 160 -5.76 6.74 -6.11
CA TRP A 160 -5.44 6.53 -7.52
C TRP A 160 -6.71 6.48 -8.35
N GLU A 161 -7.08 7.61 -8.98
CA GLU A 161 -8.18 7.67 -9.96
C GLU A 161 -7.87 6.81 -11.20
N THR A 162 -6.59 6.81 -11.60
CA THR A 162 -6.04 5.98 -12.68
C THR A 162 -4.95 5.09 -12.12
N GLN A 163 -4.89 3.84 -12.60
CA GLN A 163 -3.86 2.89 -12.18
C GLN A 163 -2.45 3.45 -12.51
N PRO A 164 -1.51 3.44 -11.55
CA PRO A 164 -0.15 3.95 -11.74
C PRO A 164 0.72 2.91 -12.46
N VAL A 165 0.29 2.46 -13.63
CA VAL A 165 0.98 1.49 -14.49
C VAL A 165 1.64 2.20 -15.66
N TYR A 166 2.72 1.63 -16.18
CA TYR A 166 3.31 2.10 -17.43
C TYR A 166 2.31 1.91 -18.57
N PRO A 167 2.17 2.89 -19.48
CA PRO A 167 1.41 2.69 -20.71
C PRO A 167 1.95 1.46 -21.46
N GLY A 168 1.02 0.63 -21.96
CA GLY A 168 1.33 -0.50 -22.84
C GLY A 168 1.45 -0.07 -24.29
#